data_AF-A0A8H4GRJ6-F1
#
_entry.id   AF-A0A8H4GRJ6-F1
#
_cell.length_a   1.000
_cell.length_b   1.000
_cell.length_c   1.000
_cell.angle_alpha   90.00
_cell.angle_beta   90.00
_cell.angle_gamma   90.00
#
_symmetry.space_group_name_H-M   'P 1'
#
loop_
_entity.id
_entity.type
_entity.pdbx_description
1 polymer ?
#
loop_
_entity_poly.entity_id
_entity_poly.type
_entity_poly.pdbx_seq_one_letter_code
_entity_poly.pdbx_strand_id
1 'polypeptide(L)'
;MPPSGQDIDGNAIPPATLIEPIFMDPFRSAEETPVENLQNQLNFLGASAAEQSAFLRASGVADTVLRCGKNIMNSVQRLSQTSRAHLAPVDAVSARYAALWSSLLFSTSFRPAELRHYLPWFLELFATDFPSDVHLIEQYLVPLFQGTLQQEDILESLRVVRAVDEIPKQVKRRTPERKAVRYRIGQVFRHRRYSYLAVITGWDTECDASEQWMRRMGIDRLEAGRHQSFYHALAEDKSVRYVAEENVEIITPDQFELPRTLVETAGKHFKRWDGRSHTFVSNIRDEYPDD
;
A
#
# COMPACT_ATOMS: atom_id res chain seq x y z
N MET A 1 16.58 27.26 -6.31
CA MET A 1 17.71 27.79 -5.52
C MET A 1 18.41 28.83 -6.38
N PRO A 2 18.85 29.95 -5.79
CA PRO A 2 19.60 30.95 -6.53
C PRO A 2 20.95 30.38 -7.03
N PRO A 3 21.53 30.95 -8.11
CA PRO A 3 22.86 30.59 -8.58
C PRO A 3 23.93 30.77 -7.49
N SER A 4 25.02 30.01 -7.58
CA SER A 4 26.13 30.12 -6.62
C SER A 4 26.68 31.55 -6.60
N GLY A 5 26.73 32.15 -5.41
CA GLY A 5 27.18 33.54 -5.21
C GLY A 5 26.09 34.60 -5.39
N GLN A 6 24.81 34.21 -5.50
CA GLN A 6 23.67 35.13 -5.57
C GLN A 6 22.62 34.85 -4.48
N ASP A 7 21.93 35.89 -4.03
CA ASP A 7 20.75 35.78 -3.16
C ASP A 7 19.48 35.45 -3.96
N ILE A 8 18.33 35.35 -3.29
CA ILE A 8 17.06 34.98 -3.93
C ILE A 8 16.54 36.05 -4.92
N ASP A 9 17.01 37.28 -4.79
CA ASP A 9 16.64 38.43 -5.63
C ASP A 9 17.65 38.63 -6.79
N GLY A 10 18.68 37.79 -6.86
CA GLY A 10 19.71 37.82 -7.90
C GLY A 10 20.87 38.80 -7.63
N ASN A 11 20.96 39.35 -6.42
CA ASN A 11 22.09 40.20 -6.03
C ASN A 11 23.31 39.34 -5.72
N ALA A 12 24.50 39.84 -6.06
CA ALA A 12 25.75 39.16 -5.76
C ALA A 12 26.03 39.17 -4.24
N ILE A 13 26.32 38.01 -3.67
CA ILE A 13 26.68 37.86 -2.25
C ILE A 13 28.19 38.09 -2.13
N PRO A 14 28.65 39.10 -1.37
CA PRO A 14 30.07 39.33 -1.16
C PRO A 14 30.75 38.11 -0.51
N PRO A 15 32.05 37.88 -0.79
CA PRO A 15 32.79 36.83 -0.12
C PRO A 15 32.76 37.04 1.40
N ALA A 16 32.43 35.98 2.16
CA ALA A 16 32.32 35.96 3.62
C ALA A 16 31.09 36.63 4.26
N THR A 17 30.06 37.01 3.48
CA THR A 17 28.78 37.45 4.06
C THR A 17 28.02 36.27 4.66
N LEU A 18 27.66 36.36 5.94
CA LEU A 18 26.74 35.42 6.60
C LEU A 18 25.35 35.60 5.97
N ILE A 19 24.84 34.52 5.35
CA ILE A 19 23.49 34.51 4.78
C ILE A 19 22.51 34.18 5.90
N GLU A 20 21.61 35.10 6.21
CA GLU A 20 20.54 34.85 7.17
C GLU A 20 19.46 33.97 6.52
N PRO A 21 18.94 32.96 7.24
CA PRO A 21 17.86 32.12 6.74
C PRO A 21 16.52 32.87 6.73
N ILE A 22 15.75 32.68 5.67
CA ILE A 22 14.36 33.15 5.58
C ILE A 22 13.44 32.09 6.19
N PHE A 23 12.54 32.52 7.06
CA PHE A 23 11.52 31.65 7.66
C PHE A 23 10.14 31.94 7.07
N MET A 24 9.36 30.90 6.78
CA MET A 24 8.02 31.03 6.19
C MET A 24 7.03 30.14 6.93
N ASP A 25 5.81 30.64 7.16
CA ASP A 25 4.67 29.85 7.62
C ASP A 25 3.72 29.58 6.43
N PRO A 26 3.87 28.44 5.74
CA PRO A 26 3.11 28.15 4.51
C PRO A 26 1.61 27.94 4.75
N PHE A 27 1.16 27.88 6.00
CA PHE A 27 -0.24 27.66 6.34
C PHE A 27 -0.98 28.94 6.72
N ARG A 28 -0.26 29.97 7.18
CA ARG A 28 -0.88 31.17 7.76
C ARG A 28 -0.52 32.47 7.05
N SER A 29 0.61 32.53 6.35
CA SER A 29 1.11 33.77 5.75
C SER A 29 1.82 33.54 4.43
N ALA A 30 1.74 34.53 3.54
CA ALA A 30 2.58 34.63 2.36
C ALA A 30 3.86 35.47 2.61
N GLU A 31 3.96 36.11 3.77
CA GLU A 31 5.10 36.94 4.16
C GLU A 31 6.11 36.18 5.03
N GLU A 32 7.34 36.69 5.05
CA GLU A 32 8.40 36.20 5.92
C GLU A 32 7.98 36.23 7.39
N THR A 33 8.28 35.15 8.10
CA THR A 33 8.02 35.00 9.52
C THR A 33 9.23 35.50 10.30
N PRO A 34 9.10 36.55 11.13
CA PRO A 34 10.22 37.05 11.94
C PRO A 34 10.78 35.95 12.84
N VAL A 35 12.12 35.82 12.89
CA VAL A 35 12.80 34.80 13.71
C VAL A 35 12.47 34.94 15.20
N GLU A 36 12.22 36.18 15.68
CA GLU A 36 11.82 36.47 17.06
C GLU A 36 10.51 35.75 17.44
N ASN A 37 9.55 35.67 16.51
CA ASN A 37 8.29 34.96 16.76
C ASN A 37 8.54 33.46 16.99
N LEU A 38 9.45 32.87 16.21
CA LEU A 38 9.83 31.46 16.35
C LEU A 38 10.61 31.22 17.65
N GLN A 39 11.55 32.11 18.00
CA GLN A 39 12.29 32.05 19.26
C GLN A 39 11.34 32.15 20.46
N ASN A 40 10.37 33.08 20.43
CA ASN A 40 9.36 33.22 21.48
C ASN A 40 8.50 31.97 21.62
N GLN A 41 8.10 31.34 20.50
CA GLN A 41 7.38 30.06 20.53
C GLN A 41 8.23 28.94 21.13
N LEU A 42 9.50 28.83 20.74
CA LEU A 42 10.40 27.81 21.27
C LEU A 42 10.68 28.01 22.77
N ASN A 43 10.85 29.25 23.21
CA ASN A 43 10.94 29.62 24.62
C ASN A 43 9.68 29.21 25.39
N PHE A 44 8.50 29.50 24.85
CA PHE A 44 7.23 29.09 25.44
C PHE A 44 7.08 27.56 25.55
N LEU A 45 7.58 26.81 24.57
CA LEU A 45 7.62 25.35 24.56
C LEU A 45 8.71 24.76 25.46
N GLY A 46 9.55 25.59 26.11
CA GLY A 46 10.61 25.16 27.02
C GLY A 46 11.85 24.62 26.33
N ALA A 47 12.09 24.96 25.06
CA ALA A 47 13.28 24.53 24.32
C ALA A 47 14.54 25.21 24.87
N SER A 48 15.59 24.43 25.12
CA SER A 48 16.91 24.92 25.50
C SER A 48 17.57 25.73 24.37
N ALA A 49 18.59 26.54 24.69
CA ALA A 49 19.33 27.32 23.68
C ALA A 49 19.96 26.45 22.57
N ALA A 50 20.40 25.24 22.92
CA ALA A 50 20.92 24.27 21.97
C ALA A 50 19.81 23.76 21.02
N GLU A 51 18.63 23.44 21.56
CA GLU A 51 17.48 23.01 20.76
C GLU A 51 16.96 24.14 19.87
N GLN A 52 16.92 25.37 20.38
CA GLN A 52 16.53 26.54 19.58
C GLN A 52 17.43 26.72 18.36
N SER A 53 18.75 26.64 18.57
CA SER A 53 19.72 26.71 17.48
C SER A 53 19.53 25.55 16.49
N ALA A 54 19.16 24.36 16.97
CA ALA A 54 18.90 23.19 16.14
C ALA A 54 17.56 23.24 15.38
N PHE A 55 16.54 23.95 15.89
CA PHE A 55 15.24 24.09 15.23
C PHE A 55 15.19 25.23 14.22
N LEU A 56 16.00 26.28 14.42
CA LEU A 56 16.07 27.44 13.53
C LEU A 56 17.04 27.25 12.35
N ARG A 57 17.79 26.14 12.31
CA ARG A 57 18.61 25.80 11.14
C ARG A 57 17.75 25.29 9.98
N ALA A 58 18.31 25.30 8.78
CA ALA A 58 17.70 24.64 7.63
C ALA A 58 17.43 23.14 7.92
N SER A 59 16.20 22.69 7.68
CA SER A 59 15.83 21.28 7.85
C SER A 59 16.57 20.41 6.84
N GLY A 60 17.12 19.28 7.30
CA GLY A 60 17.72 18.30 6.41
C GLY A 60 16.65 17.54 5.59
N VAL A 61 17.12 16.77 4.60
CA VAL A 61 16.24 15.86 3.83
C VAL A 61 15.56 14.86 4.77
N ALA A 62 16.31 14.25 5.68
CA ALA A 62 15.78 13.30 6.66
C ALA A 62 14.70 13.93 7.57
N ASP A 63 14.95 15.14 8.08
CA ASP A 63 14.01 15.88 8.92
C ASP A 63 12.69 16.14 8.16
N THR A 64 12.82 16.52 6.88
CA THR A 64 11.66 16.78 6.00
C THR A 64 10.87 15.51 5.73
N VAL A 65 11.53 14.40 5.42
CA VAL A 65 10.88 13.10 5.17
C VAL A 65 10.16 12.61 6.43
N LEU A 66 10.80 12.68 7.60
CA LEU A 66 10.18 12.30 8.87
C LEU A 66 8.96 13.16 9.19
N ARG A 67 9.05 14.48 8.97
CA ARG A 67 7.93 15.40 9.16
C ARG A 67 6.76 15.05 8.23
N CYS A 68 7.04 14.80 6.95
CA CYS A 68 6.04 14.37 5.98
C CYS A 68 5.40 13.03 6.37
N GLY A 69 6.18 12.04 6.79
CA GLY A 69 5.68 10.75 7.29
C GLY A 69 4.75 10.91 8.50
N LYS A 70 5.13 11.72 9.49
CA LYS A 70 4.29 12.03 10.66
C LYS A 70 2.99 12.74 10.26
N ASN A 71 3.05 13.67 9.30
CA ASN A 71 1.85 14.34 8.78
C ASN A 71 0.91 13.36 8.07
N ILE A 72 1.45 12.43 7.27
CA ILE A 72 0.64 11.37 6.62
C ILE A 72 -0.04 10.51 7.69
N MET A 73 0.70 10.05 8.70
CA MET A 73 0.16 9.22 9.78
C MET A 73 -0.99 9.91 10.52
N ASN A 74 -0.80 11.17 10.89
CA ASN A 74 -1.82 11.97 11.58
C ASN A 74 -3.05 12.22 10.69
N SER A 75 -2.84 12.49 9.39
CA SER A 75 -3.94 12.68 8.44
C SER A 75 -4.75 11.40 8.23
N VAL A 76 -4.10 10.25 8.08
CA VAL A 76 -4.76 8.94 7.95
C VAL A 76 -5.57 8.59 9.19
N GLN A 77 -5.05 8.85 10.39
CA GLN A 77 -5.78 8.64 11.64
C GLN A 77 -7.05 9.51 11.73
N ARG A 78 -6.98 10.77 11.28
CA ARG A 78 -8.13 11.70 11.26
C ARG A 78 -9.14 11.40 10.16
N LEU A 79 -8.71 10.85 9.03
CA LEU A 79 -9.59 10.40 7.94
C LEU A 79 -10.57 9.33 8.43
N SER A 80 -10.12 8.38 9.26
CA SER A 80 -10.99 7.38 9.87
C SER A 80 -12.10 7.98 10.76
N GLN A 81 -11.94 9.24 11.20
CA GLN A 81 -12.86 9.93 12.11
C GLN A 81 -13.76 10.96 11.40
N THR A 82 -13.45 11.32 10.15
CA THR A 82 -14.11 12.45 9.46
C THR A 82 -14.71 12.01 8.14
N SER A 83 -16.04 11.86 8.09
CA SER A 83 -16.76 11.60 6.84
C SER A 83 -16.81 12.88 6.01
N ARG A 84 -15.89 13.05 5.04
CA ARG A 84 -15.90 14.19 4.11
C ARG A 84 -15.99 13.71 2.68
N ALA A 85 -17.15 13.95 2.07
CA ALA A 85 -17.54 13.54 0.71
C ALA A 85 -16.74 14.17 -0.45
N HIS A 86 -15.70 14.97 -0.19
CA HIS A 86 -14.99 15.77 -1.19
C HIS A 86 -13.47 15.58 -1.25
N LEU A 87 -12.91 14.65 -0.47
CA LEU A 87 -11.49 14.34 -0.57
C LEU A 87 -11.26 13.26 -1.64
N ALA A 88 -10.18 13.39 -2.39
CA ALA A 88 -9.72 12.32 -3.27
C ALA A 88 -9.58 11.03 -2.44
N PRO A 89 -10.01 9.86 -2.94
CA PRO A 89 -9.89 8.61 -2.21
C PRO A 89 -8.41 8.29 -2.00
N VAL A 90 -7.94 8.42 -0.76
CA VAL A 90 -6.58 8.06 -0.37
C VAL A 90 -6.61 6.61 0.13
N ASP A 91 -5.72 5.78 -0.40
CA ASP A 91 -5.47 4.45 0.15
C ASP A 91 -4.79 4.57 1.53
N ALA A 92 -5.60 4.48 2.58
CA ALA A 92 -5.15 4.65 3.96
C ALA A 92 -4.11 3.60 4.39
N VAL A 93 -4.20 2.37 3.85
CA VAL A 93 -3.28 1.28 4.17
C VAL A 93 -1.91 1.58 3.56
N SER A 94 -1.88 1.90 2.27
CA SER A 94 -0.65 2.29 1.57
C SER A 94 -0.01 3.55 2.16
N ALA A 95 -0.82 4.57 2.49
CA ALA A 95 -0.33 5.79 3.13
C ALA A 95 0.29 5.53 4.51
N ARG A 96 -0.34 4.68 5.32
CA ARG A 96 0.22 4.27 6.62
C ARG A 96 1.53 3.52 6.46
N TYR A 97 1.58 2.57 5.52
CA TYR A 97 2.78 1.79 5.24
C TYR A 97 3.96 2.68 4.80
N ALA A 98 3.72 3.64 3.88
CA ALA A 98 4.73 4.62 3.47
C ALA A 98 5.23 5.51 4.62
N ALA A 99 4.35 5.91 5.53
CA ALA A 99 4.71 6.69 6.72
C ALA A 99 5.56 5.89 7.72
N LEU A 100 5.27 4.59 7.89
CA LEU A 100 6.07 3.69 8.73
C LEU A 100 7.45 3.44 8.11
N TRP A 101 7.54 3.19 6.81
CA TRP A 101 8.80 3.11 6.07
C TRP A 101 9.67 4.35 6.30
N SER A 102 9.07 5.54 6.13
CA SER A 102 9.76 6.81 6.35
C SER A 102 10.26 6.94 7.79
N SER A 103 9.45 6.52 8.76
CA SER A 103 9.83 6.56 10.18
C SER A 103 10.97 5.59 10.48
N LEU A 104 10.90 4.35 9.99
CA LEU A 104 11.91 3.32 10.24
C LEU A 104 13.25 3.66 9.57
N LEU A 105 13.26 4.09 8.30
CA LEU A 105 14.50 4.38 7.58
C LEU A 105 15.26 5.58 8.16
N PHE A 106 14.55 6.60 8.63
CA PHE A 106 15.16 7.88 9.00
C PHE A 106 15.22 8.14 10.51
N SER A 107 14.58 7.32 11.36
CA SER A 107 14.63 7.48 12.84
C SER A 107 15.67 6.61 13.54
N THR A 108 16.31 5.68 12.82
CA THR A 108 17.21 4.65 13.37
C THR A 108 18.40 5.19 14.15
N SER A 109 18.94 6.34 13.76
CA SER A 109 20.12 6.92 14.42
C SER A 109 19.82 7.74 15.68
N PHE A 110 18.55 8.11 15.94
CA PHE A 110 18.25 9.14 16.93
C PHE A 110 17.21 8.75 17.99
N ARG A 111 16.30 7.79 17.71
CA ARG A 111 15.18 7.48 18.63
C ARG A 111 14.80 5.99 18.67
N PRO A 112 15.60 5.14 19.35
CA PRO A 112 15.36 3.69 19.42
C PRO A 112 13.99 3.31 20.00
N ALA A 113 13.41 4.14 20.88
CA ALA A 113 12.10 3.89 21.48
C ALA A 113 10.94 4.09 20.48
N GLU A 114 11.02 5.07 19.57
CA GLU A 114 9.97 5.30 18.56
C GLU A 114 9.93 4.13 17.57
N LEU A 115 11.08 3.58 17.19
CA LEU A 115 11.19 2.42 16.29
C LEU A 115 10.47 1.19 16.84
N ARG A 116 10.61 0.91 18.14
CA ARG A 116 9.93 -0.22 18.80
C ARG A 116 8.41 -0.10 18.74
N HIS A 117 7.88 1.12 18.69
CA HIS A 117 6.44 1.33 18.57
C HIS A 117 5.94 1.10 17.14
N TYR A 118 6.72 1.51 16.13
CA TYR A 118 6.31 1.42 14.73
C TYR A 118 6.55 0.04 14.09
N LEU A 119 7.55 -0.69 14.55
CA LEU A 119 7.96 -1.95 13.93
C LEU A 119 6.85 -3.02 13.90
N PRO A 120 6.09 -3.29 14.97
CA PRO A 120 5.03 -4.30 14.93
C PRO A 120 3.95 -3.98 13.90
N TRP A 121 3.51 -2.72 13.83
CA TRP A 121 2.53 -2.25 12.85
C TRP A 121 3.05 -2.34 11.42
N PHE A 122 4.36 -2.11 11.25
CA PHE A 122 5.01 -2.26 9.96
C PHE A 122 5.06 -3.72 9.51
N LEU A 123 5.47 -4.63 10.40
CA LEU A 123 5.57 -6.06 10.11
C LEU A 123 4.19 -6.69 9.86
N GLU A 124 3.16 -6.25 10.57
CA GLU A 124 1.77 -6.65 10.31
C GLU A 124 1.37 -6.29 8.87
N LEU A 125 1.47 -5.01 8.50
CA LEU A 125 1.14 -4.55 7.14
C LEU A 125 2.00 -5.21 6.05
N PHE A 126 3.28 -5.44 6.34
CA PHE A 126 4.16 -6.17 5.44
C PHE A 126 3.63 -7.58 5.18
N ALA A 127 3.31 -8.33 6.24
CA ALA A 127 2.86 -9.71 6.12
C ALA A 127 1.47 -9.81 5.46
N THR A 128 0.58 -8.83 5.66
CA THR A 128 -0.80 -8.89 5.18
C THR A 128 -1.02 -8.26 3.80
N ASP A 129 -0.42 -7.11 3.53
CA ASP A 129 -0.78 -6.25 2.39
C ASP A 129 0.36 -6.06 1.37
N PHE A 130 1.62 -6.12 1.84
CA PHE A 130 2.83 -5.84 1.06
C PHE A 130 3.90 -6.95 1.11
N PRO A 131 3.56 -8.25 1.01
CA PRO A 131 4.55 -9.32 1.13
C PRO A 131 5.63 -9.28 0.02
N SER A 132 5.33 -8.66 -1.12
CA SER A 132 6.27 -8.46 -2.23
C SER A 132 7.47 -7.57 -1.87
N ASP A 133 7.40 -6.80 -0.79
CA ASP A 133 8.48 -5.92 -0.34
C ASP A 133 9.55 -6.67 0.48
N VAL A 134 9.45 -8.00 0.59
CA VAL A 134 10.38 -8.87 1.34
C VAL A 134 11.85 -8.55 1.06
N HIS A 135 12.21 -8.35 -0.21
CA HIS A 135 13.58 -8.02 -0.59
C HIS A 135 14.00 -6.61 -0.19
N LEU A 136 13.08 -5.64 -0.26
CA LEU A 136 13.34 -4.26 0.17
C LEU A 136 13.59 -4.20 1.68
N ILE A 137 12.81 -4.94 2.47
CA ILE A 137 12.99 -5.03 3.93
C ILE A 137 14.33 -5.67 4.26
N GLU A 138 14.66 -6.78 3.60
CA GLU A 138 15.95 -7.46 3.78
C GLU A 138 17.13 -6.54 3.45
N GLN A 139 17.07 -5.81 2.34
CA GLN A 139 18.14 -4.95 1.88
C GLN A 139 18.29 -3.67 2.74
N TYR A 140 17.18 -3.04 3.12
CA TYR A 140 17.21 -1.68 3.69
C TYR A 140 16.89 -1.62 5.19
N LEU A 141 16.09 -2.53 5.74
CA LEU A 141 15.75 -2.52 7.16
C LEU A 141 16.65 -3.42 7.99
N VAL A 142 16.92 -4.65 7.57
CA VAL A 142 17.73 -5.59 8.37
C VAL A 142 19.09 -5.00 8.77
N PRO A 143 19.84 -4.31 7.89
CA PRO A 143 21.12 -3.68 8.28
C PRO A 143 20.98 -2.64 9.40
N LEU A 144 19.85 -1.93 9.47
CA LEU A 144 19.61 -0.88 10.46
C LEU A 144 19.35 -1.42 11.87
N PHE A 145 18.97 -2.69 11.98
CA PHE A 145 18.66 -3.37 13.23
C PHE A 145 19.73 -4.38 13.65
N GLN A 146 20.89 -4.42 12.98
CA GLN A 146 21.96 -5.38 13.30
C GLN A 146 22.38 -5.34 14.78
N GLY A 147 22.34 -6.50 15.43
CA GLY A 147 22.71 -6.64 16.85
C GLY A 147 21.63 -6.16 17.85
N THR A 148 20.42 -5.86 17.38
CA THR A 148 19.28 -5.51 18.23
C THR A 148 18.32 -6.70 18.38
N LEU A 149 17.52 -6.72 19.46
CA LEU A 149 16.47 -7.75 19.64
C LEU A 149 15.43 -7.71 18.51
N GLN A 150 15.14 -6.53 17.98
CA GLN A 150 14.18 -6.31 16.89
C GLN A 150 14.62 -6.96 15.57
N GLN A 151 15.91 -7.28 15.42
CA GLN A 151 16.40 -7.98 14.24
C GLN A 151 15.74 -9.35 14.10
N GLU A 152 15.55 -10.07 15.20
CA GLU A 152 14.94 -11.41 15.19
C GLU A 152 13.50 -11.35 14.73
N ASP A 153 12.72 -10.37 15.23
CA ASP A 153 11.32 -10.14 14.81
C ASP A 153 11.21 -9.90 13.29
N ILE A 154 12.11 -9.09 12.73
CA ILE A 154 12.14 -8.81 11.29
C ILE A 154 12.49 -10.08 10.51
N LEU A 155 13.53 -10.81 10.93
CA LEU A 155 13.97 -12.02 10.26
C LEU A 155 12.92 -13.13 10.33
N GLU A 156 12.22 -13.26 11.45
CA GLU A 156 11.10 -14.20 11.58
C GLU A 156 9.97 -13.84 10.62
N SER A 157 9.55 -12.57 10.57
CA SER A 157 8.52 -12.12 9.63
C SER A 157 8.91 -12.39 8.16
N LEU A 158 10.17 -12.10 7.78
CA LEU A 158 10.69 -12.41 6.45
C LEU A 158 10.67 -13.92 6.16
N ARG A 159 11.05 -14.76 7.13
CA ARG A 159 11.01 -16.22 6.98
C ARG A 159 9.59 -16.72 6.79
N VAL A 160 8.61 -16.22 7.55
CA VAL A 160 7.21 -16.63 7.39
C VAL A 160 6.70 -16.26 6.00
N VAL A 161 6.93 -15.03 5.54
CA VAL A 161 6.49 -14.60 4.20
C VAL A 161 7.13 -15.44 3.10
N ARG A 162 8.44 -15.73 3.18
CA ARG A 162 9.13 -16.61 2.22
C ARG A 162 8.62 -18.05 2.28
N ALA A 163 8.42 -18.59 3.48
CA ALA A 163 7.92 -19.95 3.64
C ALA A 163 6.54 -20.11 3.01
N VAL A 164 5.67 -19.09 3.11
CA VAL A 164 4.36 -19.09 2.45
C VAL A 164 4.49 -19.03 0.92
N ASP A 165 5.41 -18.19 0.40
CA ASP A 165 5.65 -18.07 -1.05
C ASP A 165 6.28 -19.35 -1.65
N GLU A 166 7.08 -20.07 -0.87
CA GLU A 166 7.71 -21.34 -1.28
C GLU A 166 6.75 -22.53 -1.29
N ILE A 167 5.55 -22.41 -0.72
CA ILE A 167 4.55 -23.50 -0.74
C ILE A 167 4.20 -23.83 -2.20
N PRO A 168 4.49 -25.06 -2.67
CA PRO A 168 4.18 -25.42 -4.06
C PRO A 168 2.69 -25.32 -4.31
N LYS A 169 2.31 -24.48 -5.27
CA LYS A 169 0.90 -24.37 -5.69
C LYS A 169 0.48 -25.64 -6.42
N GLN A 170 -0.73 -26.09 -6.13
CA GLN A 170 -1.29 -27.25 -6.83
C GLN A 170 -1.65 -26.86 -8.26
N VAL A 171 -0.95 -27.43 -9.24
CA VAL A 171 -1.22 -27.16 -10.66
C VAL A 171 -2.62 -27.65 -11.05
N LYS A 172 -3.47 -26.73 -11.52
CA LYS A 172 -4.82 -26.97 -12.01
C LYS A 172 -4.84 -26.82 -13.53
N ARG A 173 -5.03 -27.95 -14.23
CA ARG A 173 -5.11 -28.01 -15.69
C ARG A 173 -6.54 -28.10 -16.19
N ARG A 174 -6.79 -27.53 -17.36
CA ARG A 174 -8.05 -27.67 -18.09
C ARG A 174 -8.02 -28.96 -18.89
N THR A 175 -8.42 -30.08 -18.28
CA THR A 175 -8.55 -31.36 -18.98
C THR A 175 -10.01 -31.64 -19.35
N PRO A 176 -10.28 -32.42 -20.41
CA PRO A 176 -11.65 -32.77 -20.81
C PRO A 176 -12.44 -33.52 -19.71
N GLU A 177 -11.74 -34.24 -18.82
CA GLU A 177 -12.38 -35.00 -17.72
C GLU A 177 -12.79 -34.12 -16.55
N ARG A 178 -12.11 -32.99 -16.34
CA ARG A 178 -12.52 -31.96 -15.38
C ARG A 178 -13.61 -31.14 -16.04
N LYS A 179 -14.88 -31.35 -15.63
CA LYS A 179 -16.08 -30.61 -16.10
C LYS A 179 -15.69 -29.20 -16.55
N ALA A 180 -15.98 -28.89 -17.82
CA ALA A 180 -15.44 -27.74 -18.52
C ALA A 180 -15.67 -26.42 -17.77
N VAL A 181 -14.67 -26.00 -17.00
CA VAL A 181 -14.62 -24.69 -16.33
C VAL A 181 -14.83 -23.64 -17.41
N ARG A 182 -15.96 -22.95 -17.37
CA ARG A 182 -16.43 -22.16 -18.51
C ARG A 182 -15.63 -20.90 -18.75
N TYR A 183 -15.26 -20.22 -17.66
CA TYR A 183 -14.62 -18.90 -17.71
C TYR A 183 -13.13 -19.00 -17.39
N ARG A 184 -12.38 -18.02 -17.88
CA ARG A 184 -10.92 -17.94 -17.82
C ARG A 184 -10.44 -16.88 -16.85
N ILE A 185 -9.24 -17.09 -16.32
CA ILE A 185 -8.56 -16.12 -15.47
C ILE A 185 -8.31 -14.84 -16.29
N GLY A 186 -8.52 -13.70 -15.64
CA GLY A 186 -8.40 -12.37 -16.24
C GLY A 186 -9.65 -11.86 -16.94
N GLN A 187 -10.70 -12.67 -17.10
CA GLN A 187 -11.99 -12.15 -17.57
C GLN A 187 -12.65 -11.29 -16.49
N VAL A 188 -13.24 -10.17 -16.92
CA VAL A 188 -14.05 -9.30 -16.06
C VAL A 188 -15.50 -9.78 -16.11
N PHE A 189 -16.16 -9.77 -14.96
CA PHE A 189 -17.56 -10.13 -14.85
C PHE A 189 -18.33 -9.16 -13.95
N ARG A 190 -19.65 -9.15 -14.15
CA ARG A 190 -20.62 -8.57 -13.24
C ARG A 190 -21.28 -9.69 -12.46
N HIS A 191 -21.35 -9.56 -11.14
CA HIS A 191 -22.08 -10.54 -10.33
C HIS A 191 -23.59 -10.41 -10.57
N ARG A 192 -24.26 -11.48 -11.01
CA ARG A 192 -25.70 -11.43 -11.40
C ARG A 192 -26.62 -10.85 -10.33
N ARG A 193 -26.45 -11.27 -9.07
CA ARG A 193 -27.29 -10.80 -7.95
C ARG A 193 -26.93 -9.43 -7.38
N TYR A 194 -25.63 -9.16 -7.21
CA TYR A 194 -25.15 -7.99 -6.46
C TYR A 194 -24.60 -6.88 -7.36
N SER A 195 -24.48 -7.13 -8.67
CA SER A 195 -24.06 -6.19 -9.71
C SER A 195 -22.68 -5.54 -9.55
N TYR A 196 -21.85 -5.99 -8.60
CA TYR A 196 -20.47 -5.54 -8.48
C TYR A 196 -19.61 -6.08 -9.63
N LEU A 197 -18.55 -5.35 -9.95
CA LEU A 197 -17.55 -5.77 -10.93
C LEU A 197 -16.40 -6.49 -10.26
N ALA A 198 -15.89 -7.52 -10.93
CA ALA A 198 -14.74 -8.28 -10.47
C ALA A 198 -13.98 -8.92 -11.64
N VAL A 199 -12.72 -9.26 -11.40
CA VAL A 199 -11.88 -10.02 -12.32
C VAL A 199 -11.61 -11.41 -11.74
N ILE A 200 -11.69 -12.45 -12.57
CA ILE A 200 -11.40 -13.83 -12.17
C ILE A 200 -9.89 -13.99 -11.97
N THR A 201 -9.46 -14.42 -10.77
CA THR A 201 -8.06 -14.67 -10.41
C THR A 201 -7.73 -16.16 -10.26
N GLY A 202 -8.73 -17.03 -10.21
CA GLY A 202 -8.55 -18.48 -10.09
C GLY A 202 -9.88 -19.22 -10.22
N TRP A 203 -9.82 -20.56 -10.27
CA TRP A 203 -11.01 -21.39 -10.39
C TRP A 203 -10.85 -22.75 -9.71
N ASP A 204 -11.98 -23.31 -9.28
CA ASP A 204 -12.13 -24.67 -8.80
C ASP A 204 -13.25 -25.37 -9.59
N THR A 205 -13.10 -26.67 -9.84
CA THR A 205 -14.12 -27.45 -10.57
C THR A 205 -15.39 -27.68 -9.77
N GLU A 206 -15.27 -27.62 -8.44
CA GLU A 206 -16.33 -27.75 -7.46
C GLU A 206 -16.00 -26.85 -6.25
N CYS A 207 -16.95 -26.68 -5.33
CA CYS A 207 -16.74 -25.84 -4.15
C CYS A 207 -15.70 -26.47 -3.21
N ASP A 208 -14.56 -25.82 -3.02
CA ASP A 208 -13.48 -26.24 -2.10
C ASP A 208 -13.56 -25.53 -0.72
N ALA A 209 -14.68 -24.88 -0.43
CA ALA A 209 -14.88 -24.19 0.84
C ALA A 209 -15.31 -25.15 1.95
N SER A 210 -15.02 -24.81 3.21
CA SER A 210 -15.44 -25.61 4.36
C SER A 210 -16.97 -25.79 4.44
N GLU A 211 -17.45 -26.93 4.96
CA GLU A 211 -18.88 -27.20 5.18
C GLU A 211 -19.59 -26.12 6.01
N GLN A 212 -18.89 -25.50 6.97
CA GLN A 212 -19.44 -24.39 7.74
C GLN A 212 -19.66 -23.15 6.87
N TRP A 213 -18.73 -22.85 5.98
CA TRP A 213 -18.84 -21.75 5.04
C TRP A 213 -19.93 -22.01 3.99
N MET A 214 -19.97 -23.22 3.42
CA MET A 214 -20.99 -23.61 2.43
C MET A 214 -22.40 -23.47 2.99
N ARG A 215 -22.65 -23.93 4.23
CA ARG A 215 -23.95 -23.76 4.89
C ARG A 215 -24.31 -22.29 5.12
N ARG A 216 -23.34 -21.48 5.54
CA ARG A 216 -23.52 -20.04 5.79
C ARG A 216 -23.87 -19.27 4.52
N MET A 217 -23.19 -19.61 3.42
CA MET A 217 -23.40 -18.97 2.12
C MET A 217 -24.56 -19.59 1.33
N GLY A 218 -25.16 -20.68 1.84
CA GLY A 218 -26.28 -21.36 1.22
C GLY A 218 -25.94 -22.04 -0.09
N ILE A 219 -24.71 -22.56 -0.24
CA ILE A 219 -24.21 -23.15 -1.49
C ILE A 219 -25.09 -24.31 -1.97
N ASP A 220 -25.61 -25.13 -1.06
CA ASP A 220 -26.49 -26.26 -1.42
C ASP A 220 -27.90 -25.83 -1.86
N ARG A 221 -28.25 -24.54 -1.69
CA ARG A 221 -29.53 -23.97 -2.13
C ARG A 221 -29.44 -23.33 -3.51
N LEU A 222 -28.25 -23.28 -4.09
CA LEU A 222 -28.01 -22.82 -5.44
C LEU A 222 -28.57 -23.83 -6.46
N GLU A 223 -28.89 -23.37 -7.66
CA GLU A 223 -29.53 -24.22 -8.68
C GLU A 223 -28.59 -25.35 -9.12
N ALA A 224 -27.31 -25.02 -9.33
CA ALA A 224 -26.28 -25.99 -9.69
C ALA A 224 -25.50 -26.54 -8.46
N GLY A 225 -25.83 -26.09 -7.25
CA GLY A 225 -25.26 -26.56 -5.99
C GLY A 225 -23.74 -26.44 -5.89
N ARG A 226 -23.10 -27.35 -5.14
CA ARG A 226 -21.64 -27.37 -4.90
C ARG A 226 -20.80 -28.00 -6.02
N HIS A 227 -21.42 -28.72 -6.97
CA HIS A 227 -20.73 -29.50 -8.02
C HIS A 227 -20.55 -28.76 -9.35
N GLN A 228 -20.79 -27.46 -9.36
CA GLN A 228 -20.46 -26.52 -10.43
C GLN A 228 -19.09 -25.88 -10.18
N SER A 229 -18.52 -25.22 -11.18
CA SER A 229 -17.27 -24.47 -10.99
C SER A 229 -17.46 -23.25 -10.09
N PHE A 230 -16.42 -22.94 -9.32
CA PHE A 230 -16.32 -21.74 -8.49
C PHE A 230 -15.11 -20.93 -8.91
N TYR A 231 -15.21 -19.61 -8.80
CA TYR A 231 -14.18 -18.68 -9.22
C TYR A 231 -13.70 -17.87 -8.02
N HIS A 232 -12.37 -17.81 -7.87
CA HIS A 232 -11.71 -16.80 -7.05
C HIS A 232 -11.70 -15.51 -7.85
N ALA A 233 -12.09 -14.41 -7.22
CA ALA A 233 -12.25 -13.13 -7.90
C ALA A 233 -11.78 -11.96 -7.05
N LEU A 234 -11.19 -10.96 -7.70
CA LEU A 234 -10.87 -9.67 -7.11
C LEU A 234 -11.96 -8.66 -7.49
N ALA A 235 -12.70 -8.17 -6.50
CA ALA A 235 -13.78 -7.21 -6.70
C ALA A 235 -13.29 -5.76 -6.71
N GLU A 236 -14.12 -4.86 -7.23
CA GLU A 236 -13.84 -3.42 -7.36
C GLU A 236 -13.57 -2.69 -6.03
N ASP A 237 -14.01 -3.27 -4.92
CA ASP A 237 -13.77 -2.82 -3.53
C ASP A 237 -12.46 -3.37 -2.94
N LYS A 238 -11.60 -4.00 -3.75
CA LYS A 238 -10.34 -4.68 -3.40
C LYS A 238 -10.51 -5.96 -2.58
N SER A 239 -11.73 -6.43 -2.36
CA SER A 239 -11.97 -7.68 -1.64
C SER A 239 -11.79 -8.92 -2.53
N VAL A 240 -11.32 -10.00 -1.93
CA VAL A 240 -11.32 -11.32 -2.57
C VAL A 240 -12.69 -11.98 -2.36
N ARG A 241 -13.24 -12.55 -3.43
CA ARG A 241 -14.56 -13.20 -3.47
C ARG A 241 -14.40 -14.63 -3.98
N TYR A 242 -15.26 -15.51 -3.48
CA TYR A 242 -15.41 -16.88 -3.99
C TYR A 242 -16.84 -17.05 -4.51
N VAL A 243 -16.97 -17.23 -5.83
CA VAL A 243 -18.23 -17.02 -6.56
C VAL A 243 -18.59 -18.25 -7.37
N ALA A 244 -19.82 -18.74 -7.23
CA ALA A 244 -20.35 -19.83 -8.05
C ALA A 244 -20.52 -19.42 -9.53
N GLU A 245 -20.27 -20.33 -10.46
CA GLU A 245 -20.36 -20.09 -11.91
C GLU A 245 -21.72 -19.48 -12.34
N GLU A 246 -22.82 -19.95 -11.76
CA GLU A 246 -24.16 -19.46 -12.09
C GLU A 246 -24.36 -17.97 -11.76
N ASN A 247 -23.50 -17.37 -10.92
CA ASN A 247 -23.56 -15.96 -10.53
C ASN A 247 -22.62 -15.07 -11.35
N VAL A 248 -21.83 -15.65 -12.27
CA VAL A 248 -20.83 -14.94 -13.08
C VAL A 248 -21.41 -14.59 -14.46
N GLU A 249 -21.51 -13.29 -14.75
CA GLU A 249 -21.84 -12.75 -16.07
C GLU A 249 -20.62 -12.05 -16.67
N ILE A 250 -19.96 -12.68 -17.65
CA ILE A 250 -18.80 -12.08 -18.33
C ILE A 250 -19.22 -10.82 -19.08
N ILE A 251 -18.41 -9.77 -18.91
CA ILE A 251 -18.53 -8.51 -19.64
C ILE A 251 -17.25 -8.23 -20.43
N THR A 252 -17.33 -7.40 -21.45
CA THR A 252 -16.19 -7.02 -22.32
C THR A 252 -16.00 -5.50 -22.32
N PRO A 253 -15.72 -4.89 -21.15
CA PRO A 253 -15.57 -3.45 -21.03
C PRO A 253 -14.26 -3.00 -21.67
N ASP A 254 -14.20 -1.74 -22.08
CA ASP A 254 -12.92 -1.08 -22.30
C ASP A 254 -12.24 -0.76 -20.95
N GLN A 255 -10.91 -0.65 -20.94
CA GLN A 255 -10.16 -0.44 -19.69
C GLN A 255 -10.60 0.84 -18.94
N PHE A 256 -10.95 1.90 -19.67
CA PHE A 256 -11.35 3.18 -19.10
C PHE A 256 -12.75 3.12 -18.45
N GLU A 257 -13.54 2.10 -18.74
CA GLU A 257 -14.85 1.85 -18.12
C GLU A 257 -14.72 1.10 -16.79
N LEU A 258 -13.55 0.51 -16.52
CA LEU A 258 -13.30 -0.22 -15.28
C LEU A 258 -13.06 0.76 -14.12
N PRO A 259 -13.54 0.44 -12.90
CA PRO A 259 -13.19 1.18 -11.70
C PRO A 259 -11.67 1.26 -11.53
N ARG A 260 -11.16 2.48 -11.27
CA ARG A 260 -9.72 2.72 -11.09
C ARG A 260 -9.11 1.82 -10.02
N THR A 261 -9.83 1.60 -8.92
CA THR A 261 -9.43 0.71 -7.82
C THR A 261 -9.21 -0.74 -8.27
N LEU A 262 -10.06 -1.23 -9.17
CA LEU A 262 -9.94 -2.58 -9.73
C LEU A 262 -8.69 -2.70 -10.60
N VAL A 263 -8.46 -1.72 -11.48
CA VAL A 263 -7.29 -1.71 -12.38
C VAL A 263 -5.98 -1.62 -11.59
N GLU A 264 -5.91 -0.77 -10.57
CA GLU A 264 -4.72 -0.64 -9.70
C GLU A 264 -4.42 -1.95 -8.97
N THR A 265 -5.45 -2.60 -8.41
CA THR A 265 -5.26 -3.82 -7.61
C THR A 265 -5.01 -5.04 -8.49
N ALA A 266 -5.58 -5.08 -9.70
CA ALA A 266 -5.32 -6.13 -10.69
C ALA A 266 -3.82 -6.23 -11.06
N GLY A 267 -3.06 -5.15 -10.95
CA GLY A 267 -1.61 -5.16 -11.16
C GLY A 267 -0.84 -6.13 -10.24
N LYS A 268 -1.43 -6.53 -9.10
CA LYS A 268 -0.84 -7.56 -8.22
C LYS A 268 -0.90 -8.98 -8.81
N HIS A 269 -1.88 -9.25 -9.68
CA HIS A 269 -2.18 -10.61 -10.17
C HIS A 269 -1.94 -10.78 -11.68
N PHE A 270 -1.97 -9.69 -12.44
CA PHE A 270 -1.95 -9.72 -13.90
C PHE A 270 -0.80 -8.89 -14.47
N LYS A 271 -0.28 -9.31 -15.64
CA LYS A 271 0.84 -8.62 -16.30
C LYS A 271 0.44 -7.29 -16.91
N ARG A 272 -0.72 -7.28 -17.57
CA ARG A 272 -1.25 -6.13 -18.33
C ARG A 272 -2.72 -6.36 -18.70
N TRP A 273 -3.37 -5.29 -19.13
CA TRP A 273 -4.62 -5.35 -19.86
C TRP A 273 -4.38 -5.72 -21.34
N ASP A 274 -5.27 -6.53 -21.92
CA ASP A 274 -5.33 -6.79 -23.34
C ASP A 274 -6.62 -6.22 -23.93
N GLY A 275 -6.48 -5.10 -24.64
CA GLY A 275 -7.61 -4.41 -25.27
C GLY A 275 -8.22 -5.16 -26.45
N ARG A 276 -7.58 -6.22 -26.98
CA ARG A 276 -8.19 -7.03 -28.05
C ARG A 276 -9.17 -8.06 -27.52
N SER A 277 -8.83 -8.70 -26.40
CA SER A 277 -9.68 -9.71 -25.76
C SER A 277 -10.57 -9.13 -24.68
N HIS A 278 -10.37 -7.86 -24.28
CA HIS A 278 -11.01 -7.23 -23.13
C HIS A 278 -10.80 -8.03 -21.83
N THR A 279 -9.57 -8.51 -21.63
CA THR A 279 -9.20 -9.32 -20.46
C THR A 279 -7.86 -8.88 -19.89
N PHE A 280 -7.65 -9.18 -18.60
CA PHE A 280 -6.33 -9.13 -18.00
C PHE A 280 -5.51 -10.36 -18.39
N VAL A 281 -4.22 -10.16 -18.69
CA VAL A 281 -3.30 -11.26 -19.03
C VAL A 281 -2.76 -11.89 -17.75
N SER A 282 -3.09 -13.16 -17.52
CA SER A 282 -2.67 -13.93 -16.33
C SER A 282 -1.15 -13.96 -16.15
N ASN A 283 -0.71 -13.75 -14.91
CA ASN A 283 0.65 -14.06 -14.46
C ASN A 283 0.72 -15.36 -13.63
N ILE A 284 -0.43 -16.01 -13.37
CA ILE A 284 -0.58 -17.09 -12.39
C ILE A 284 -0.39 -18.45 -13.07
N ARG A 285 0.73 -18.63 -13.78
CA ARG A 285 1.01 -19.83 -14.60
C ARG A 285 1.54 -21.01 -13.80
N ASP A 286 1.99 -20.76 -12.59
CA ASP A 286 2.44 -21.75 -11.62
C ASP A 286 1.28 -22.59 -11.08
N GLU A 287 0.10 -21.99 -10.86
CA GLU A 287 -1.11 -22.69 -10.47
C GLU A 287 -2.01 -23.02 -11.68
N TYR A 288 -2.20 -22.08 -12.62
CA TYR A 288 -3.11 -22.22 -13.77
C TYR A 288 -2.37 -22.04 -15.10
N PRO A 289 -1.60 -23.06 -15.56
CA PRO A 289 -0.75 -22.93 -16.74
C PRO A 289 -1.50 -22.80 -18.07
N ASP A 290 -2.79 -23.14 -18.11
CA ASP A 290 -3.62 -23.18 -19.33
C ASP A 290 -4.48 -21.92 -19.53
N ASP A 291 -4.32 -20.91 -18.66
CA ASP A 291 -4.97 -19.59 -18.66
C ASP A 291 -3.95 -18.45 -18.84
#